data_AF-A0A8I0H1J3-F1
#
_entry.id   AF-A0A8I0H1J3-F1
#
_cell.length_a   1.000
_cell.length_b   1.000
_cell.length_c   1.000
_cell.angle_alpha   90.00
_cell.angle_beta   90.00
_cell.angle_gamma   90.00
#
_symmetry.space_group_name_H-M   'P 1'
#
loop_
_entity.id
_entity.type
_entity.pdbx_description
1 polymer ?
#
loop_
_entity_poly.entity_id
_entity_poly.type
_entity_poly.pdbx_seq_one_letter_code
_entity_poly.pdbx_strand_id
1 'polypeptide(L)'
;MWTEARADGRLPAHARLPAVLCLPMLQPDQGEPGTMKKTIIGAVLCLVAAYGYSKLRHVDLADVGTSRSAWAAPEPATAAPARYSCDGRTHCSHMRSCEEATYFIQNCPGTQMDGDNDGIPCEQQWCG
;
A
#
# COMPACT_ATOMS: atom_id res chain seq x y z
N MET A 1 -44.62 -14.56 -14.54
CA MET A 1 -44.90 -13.41 -15.44
C MET A 1 -43.85 -12.36 -15.10
N TRP A 2 -42.72 -12.13 -15.77
CA TRP A 2 -42.17 -12.48 -17.09
C TRP A 2 -40.63 -12.46 -16.95
N THR A 3 -39.96 -13.60 -17.16
CA THR A 3 -39.01 -13.93 -18.26
C THR A 3 -37.60 -13.34 -18.16
N GLU A 4 -36.65 -14.27 -17.97
CA GLU A 4 -35.21 -14.19 -18.24
C GLU A 4 -34.85 -13.54 -19.58
N ALA A 5 -33.70 -12.85 -19.60
CA ALA A 5 -32.90 -12.65 -20.79
C ALA A 5 -31.42 -12.88 -20.47
N ARG A 6 -30.95 -14.11 -20.77
CA ARG A 6 -29.57 -14.43 -21.14
C ARG A 6 -29.51 -14.59 -22.66
N ALA A 7 -28.29 -14.56 -23.20
CA ALA A 7 -27.89 -14.64 -24.62
C ALA A 7 -27.69 -13.25 -25.24
N ASP A 8 -26.56 -12.90 -25.85
CA ASP A 8 -25.85 -13.68 -26.87
C ASP A 8 -24.35 -13.35 -26.87
N GLY A 9 -23.52 -14.39 -26.87
CA GLY A 9 -22.11 -14.29 -27.26
C GLY A 9 -22.00 -14.12 -28.77
N ARG A 10 -21.85 -12.88 -29.25
CA ARG A 10 -21.50 -12.62 -30.65
C ARG A 10 -20.41 -11.55 -30.76
N LEU A 11 -19.18 -12.01 -30.98
CA LEU A 11 -18.09 -11.18 -31.51
C LEU A 11 -18.46 -10.72 -32.93
N PRO A 12 -18.20 -9.45 -33.30
CA PRO A 12 -17.89 -9.10 -34.68
C PRO A 12 -16.40 -9.26 -34.93
N ALA A 13 -16.07 -10.26 -35.76
CA ALA A 13 -14.82 -10.29 -36.53
C ALA A 13 -14.89 -9.26 -37.66
N HIS A 14 -13.70 -8.85 -38.14
CA HIS A 14 -13.43 -7.85 -39.19
C HIS A 14 -13.46 -6.40 -38.65
N ALA A 15 -12.41 -5.58 -38.73
CA ALA A 15 -11.44 -5.49 -39.80
C ALA A 15 -10.17 -4.72 -39.37
N ARG A 16 -9.02 -5.25 -39.79
CA ARG A 16 -7.88 -4.54 -40.40
C ARG A 16 -7.29 -3.36 -39.63
N LEU A 17 -6.12 -3.62 -39.04
CA LEU A 17 -5.08 -2.61 -38.81
C LEU A 17 -4.74 -1.87 -40.12
N PRO A 18 -4.48 -0.56 -40.03
CA PRO A 18 -3.35 0.01 -40.74
C PRO A 18 -2.40 0.74 -39.79
N ALA A 19 -1.12 0.47 -40.00
CA ALA A 19 0.01 1.16 -39.44
C ALA A 19 0.09 2.60 -39.98
N VAL A 20 -0.35 3.62 -39.23
CA VAL A 20 -0.05 5.03 -39.55
C VAL A 20 -0.03 5.91 -38.29
N LEU A 21 0.75 5.52 -37.27
CA LEU A 21 1.40 6.51 -36.41
C LEU A 21 2.91 6.33 -36.55
N CYS A 22 3.35 6.58 -37.77
CA CYS A 22 4.70 6.99 -38.05
C CYS A 22 4.80 8.48 -37.67
N LEU A 23 5.51 8.80 -36.59
CA LEU A 23 6.66 9.72 -36.56
C LEU A 23 7.01 10.10 -35.10
N PRO A 24 8.30 10.28 -34.73
CA PRO A 24 9.50 10.14 -35.53
C PRO A 24 10.43 9.03 -35.01
N MET A 25 11.04 8.31 -35.95
CA MET A 25 12.49 8.09 -35.98
C MET A 25 13.20 7.84 -34.64
N LEU A 26 13.37 6.56 -34.32
CA LEU A 26 14.67 6.09 -33.84
C LEU A 26 15.71 6.37 -34.94
N GLN A 27 16.20 7.61 -35.01
CA GLN A 27 17.45 7.94 -35.67
C GLN A 27 18.36 8.64 -34.67
N PRO A 28 19.19 7.89 -33.96
CA PRO A 28 20.54 8.35 -33.72
C PRO A 28 21.31 8.23 -35.04
N ASP A 29 21.12 9.20 -35.95
CA ASP A 29 22.08 9.42 -37.03
C ASP A 29 23.09 10.45 -36.52
N GLN A 30 24.31 10.01 -36.24
CA GLN A 30 25.55 10.63 -36.71
C GLN A 30 26.72 9.71 -36.33
N GLY A 31 27.32 9.08 -37.35
CA GLY A 31 28.62 8.44 -37.21
C GLY A 31 29.74 9.47 -37.11
N GLU A 32 30.85 9.09 -36.45
CA GLU A 32 32.21 9.48 -36.83
C GLU A 32 33.19 8.38 -36.33
N PRO A 33 33.84 7.60 -37.22
CA PRO A 33 34.83 6.57 -36.85
C PRO A 33 36.20 7.23 -36.53
N GLY A 34 36.23 8.13 -35.55
CA GLY A 34 37.43 8.91 -35.23
C GLY A 34 37.71 9.15 -33.75
N THR A 35 36.78 8.81 -32.84
CA THR A 35 37.00 9.09 -31.41
C THR A 35 36.80 7.88 -30.52
N MET A 36 37.68 6.90 -30.67
CA MET A 36 37.74 5.67 -29.87
C MET A 36 37.71 5.94 -28.35
N LYS A 37 38.28 7.06 -27.88
CA LYS A 37 38.18 7.44 -26.46
C LYS A 37 36.79 7.93 -26.06
N LYS A 38 36.08 8.71 -26.88
CA LYS A 38 34.72 9.18 -26.58
C LYS A 38 33.71 8.04 -26.70
N THR A 39 33.92 7.10 -27.62
CA THR A 39 33.09 5.89 -27.73
C THR A 39 33.33 4.94 -26.57
N ILE A 40 34.58 4.73 -26.12
CA ILE A 40 34.87 3.93 -24.91
C ILE A 40 34.30 4.61 -23.66
N ILE A 41 34.52 5.92 -23.47
CA ILE A 41 33.95 6.65 -22.33
C ILE A 41 32.42 6.59 -22.35
N GLY A 42 31.80 6.80 -23.51
CA GLY A 42 30.36 6.65 -23.68
C GLY A 42 29.86 5.24 -23.36
N ALA A 43 30.54 4.20 -23.86
CA ALA A 43 30.19 2.81 -23.58
C ALA A 43 30.35 2.47 -22.09
N VAL A 44 31.44 2.91 -21.44
CA VAL A 44 31.67 2.71 -20.00
C VAL A 44 30.61 3.44 -19.17
N LEU A 45 30.29 4.71 -19.51
CA LEU A 45 29.24 5.46 -18.83
C LEU A 45 27.87 4.79 -19.00
N CYS A 46 27.55 4.32 -20.21
CA CYS A 46 26.31 3.56 -20.46
C CYS A 46 26.26 2.25 -19.66
N LEU A 47 27.37 1.51 -19.58
CA LEU A 47 27.43 0.26 -18.80
C LEU A 47 27.31 0.51 -17.29
N VAL A 48 27.99 1.53 -16.76
CA VAL A 48 27.89 1.92 -15.34
C VAL A 48 26.48 2.41 -15.01
N ALA A 49 25.88 3.25 -15.86
CA ALA A 49 24.52 3.72 -15.71
C ALA A 49 23.51 2.56 -15.78
N ALA A 50 23.67 1.63 -16.73
CA ALA A 50 22.80 0.45 -16.85
C ALA A 50 22.92 -0.50 -15.66
N TYR A 51 24.14 -0.73 -15.14
CA TYR A 51 24.38 -1.55 -13.96
C TYR A 51 23.82 -0.89 -12.69
N GLY A 52 24.04 0.42 -12.51
CA GLY A 52 23.47 1.21 -11.42
C GLY A 52 21.94 1.25 -11.47
N TYR A 53 21.36 1.48 -12.66
CA TYR A 53 19.91 1.43 -12.90
C TYR A 53 19.33 0.03 -12.64
N SER A 54 20.09 -1.04 -12.94
CA SER A 54 19.70 -2.41 -12.61
C SER A 54 19.67 -2.68 -11.11
N LYS A 55 20.51 -2.01 -10.31
CA LYS A 55 20.43 -2.02 -8.84
C LYS A 55 19.28 -1.16 -8.31
N LEU A 56 19.04 -0.01 -8.94
CA LEU A 56 17.97 0.91 -8.56
C LEU A 56 16.59 0.33 -8.87
N ARG A 57 16.37 -0.36 -10.00
CA ARG A 57 15.08 -0.97 -10.36
C ARG A 57 14.64 -2.16 -9.49
N HIS A 58 15.53 -2.69 -8.65
CA HIS A 58 15.13 -3.66 -7.62
C HIS A 58 14.37 -2.97 -6.48
N VAL A 59 14.43 -1.64 -6.42
CA VAL A 59 13.65 -0.79 -5.53
C VAL A 59 12.61 -0.09 -6.44
N ASP A 60 11.33 -0.33 -6.15
CA ASP A 60 10.13 0.32 -6.74
C ASP A 60 9.47 -0.24 -8.03
N LEU A 61 8.62 -1.25 -7.80
CA LEU A 61 7.18 -1.25 -8.15
C LEU A 61 6.33 -2.08 -7.15
N ALA A 62 6.91 -2.50 -6.02
CA ALA A 62 6.18 -3.15 -4.94
C ALA A 62 5.69 -2.18 -3.85
N ASP A 63 6.22 -0.95 -3.79
CA ASP A 63 5.91 -0.01 -2.70
C ASP A 63 4.95 1.12 -3.11
N VAL A 64 5.02 1.61 -4.36
CA VAL A 64 4.09 2.66 -4.86
C VAL A 64 2.64 2.15 -5.06
N GLY A 65 2.41 0.84 -4.94
CA GLY A 65 1.07 0.22 -4.94
C GLY A 65 0.39 0.16 -3.57
N THR A 66 1.11 0.46 -2.47
CA THR A 66 0.60 0.37 -1.09
C THR A 66 0.79 1.66 -0.29
N SER A 67 0.97 2.81 -0.96
CA SER A 67 0.47 4.07 -0.39
C SER A 67 -1.03 4.22 -0.65
N ARG A 68 -1.80 3.14 -0.39
CA ARG A 68 -3.09 3.35 0.25
C ARG A 68 -2.72 3.84 1.63
N SER A 69 -3.07 5.09 1.89
CA SER A 69 -3.30 5.59 3.23
C SER A 69 -3.66 4.43 4.15
N ALA A 70 -2.71 3.99 4.97
CA ALA A 70 -3.02 3.26 6.18
C ALA A 70 -3.61 4.31 7.14
N TRP A 71 -4.80 4.81 6.79
CA TRP A 71 -5.88 4.60 7.73
C TRP A 71 -5.82 3.10 7.95
N ALA A 72 -5.12 2.70 9.00
CA ALA A 72 -5.31 1.39 9.56
C ALA A 72 -6.81 1.33 9.79
N ALA A 73 -7.54 0.70 8.86
CA ALA A 73 -8.74 0.01 9.24
C ALA A 73 -8.28 -0.79 10.45
N PRO A 74 -8.87 -0.57 11.64
CA PRO A 74 -8.46 -1.31 12.82
C PRO A 74 -8.35 -2.75 12.36
N GLU A 75 -7.13 -3.32 12.48
CA GLU A 75 -6.98 -4.76 12.44
C GLU A 75 -8.15 -5.27 13.29
N PRO A 76 -8.97 -6.25 12.82
CA PRO A 76 -10.01 -6.78 13.68
C PRO A 76 -9.26 -7.27 14.90
N ALA A 77 -9.26 -6.44 15.96
CA ALA A 77 -8.65 -6.72 17.22
C ALA A 77 -9.31 -8.03 17.54
N THR A 78 -8.52 -9.11 17.47
CA THR A 78 -9.05 -10.46 17.62
C THR A 78 -9.74 -10.39 18.95
N ALA A 79 -11.07 -10.27 18.93
CA ALA A 79 -11.80 -9.77 20.06
C ALA A 79 -11.52 -10.80 21.13
N ALA A 80 -10.67 -10.43 22.09
CA ALA A 80 -10.17 -11.36 23.08
C ALA A 80 -11.44 -11.97 23.68
N PRO A 81 -11.61 -13.30 23.59
CA PRO A 81 -12.94 -13.92 23.49
C PRO A 81 -13.80 -13.49 24.67
N ALA A 82 -14.70 -12.51 24.50
CA ALA A 82 -15.61 -11.90 25.47
C ALA A 82 -15.30 -12.19 26.96
N ARG A 83 -14.05 -11.93 27.41
CA ARG A 83 -13.65 -12.23 28.80
C ARG A 83 -14.01 -11.11 29.76
N TYR A 84 -14.39 -9.96 29.22
CA TYR A 84 -14.56 -8.73 29.94
C TYR A 84 -15.99 -8.21 29.74
N SER A 85 -16.64 -7.83 30.84
CA SER A 85 -18.00 -7.31 30.88
C SER A 85 -17.97 -5.87 31.39
N CYS A 86 -18.93 -5.05 30.95
CA CYS A 86 -19.07 -3.69 31.43
C CYS A 86 -19.67 -3.68 32.84
N ASP A 87 -18.81 -3.89 33.84
CA ASP A 87 -19.22 -3.97 35.26
C ASP A 87 -19.26 -2.59 35.95
N GLY A 88 -19.27 -1.50 35.18
CA GLY A 88 -19.29 -0.12 35.69
C GLY A 88 -17.95 0.41 36.19
N ARG A 89 -16.84 -0.28 35.89
CA ARG A 89 -15.47 0.20 36.20
C ARG A 89 -15.05 1.28 35.20
N THR A 90 -14.65 2.44 35.72
CA THR A 90 -14.35 3.63 34.90
C THR A 90 -12.94 4.20 35.11
N HIS A 91 -12.14 3.61 36.00
CA HIS A 91 -10.82 4.10 36.40
C HIS A 91 -9.75 3.01 36.24
N CYS A 92 -8.51 3.44 35.99
CA CYS A 92 -7.38 2.55 35.74
C CYS A 92 -7.00 1.62 36.90
N SER A 93 -7.23 2.03 38.13
CA SER A 93 -7.00 1.21 39.33
C SER A 93 -7.91 -0.02 39.41
N HIS A 94 -9.00 -0.04 38.63
CA HIS A 94 -9.93 -1.16 38.59
C HIS A 94 -9.61 -2.16 37.47
N MET A 95 -8.73 -1.81 36.53
CA MET A 95 -8.27 -2.68 35.45
C MET A 95 -7.10 -3.53 35.93
N ARG A 96 -6.82 -4.65 35.27
CA ARG A 96 -5.69 -5.55 35.62
C ARG A 96 -4.72 -5.78 34.47
N SER A 97 -5.03 -5.27 33.27
CA SER A 97 -4.14 -5.31 32.13
C SER A 97 -4.47 -4.19 31.13
N CYS A 98 -3.52 -3.94 30.22
CA CYS A 98 -3.67 -2.97 29.14
C CYS A 98 -4.80 -3.39 28.19
N GLU A 99 -4.88 -4.67 27.84
CA GLU A 99 -5.91 -5.21 26.94
C GLU A 99 -7.31 -5.13 27.55
N GLU A 100 -7.44 -5.33 28.87
CA GLU A 100 -8.70 -5.14 29.59
C GLU A 100 -9.11 -3.67 29.55
N ALA A 101 -8.20 -2.73 29.87
CA ALA A 101 -8.49 -1.30 29.83
C ALA A 101 -8.91 -0.85 28.41
N THR A 102 -8.20 -1.33 27.38
CA THR A 102 -8.50 -1.08 25.96
C THR A 102 -9.87 -1.62 25.55
N TYR A 103 -10.25 -2.81 26.05
CA TYR A 103 -11.59 -3.33 25.83
C TYR A 103 -12.66 -2.41 26.43
N PHE A 104 -12.44 -1.89 27.65
CA PHE A 104 -13.42 -1.04 28.33
C PHE A 104 -13.66 0.28 27.58
N ILE A 105 -12.64 0.96 27.06
CA ILE A 105 -12.85 2.21 26.29
C ILE A 105 -13.54 1.98 24.94
N GLN A 106 -13.38 0.79 24.35
CA GLN A 106 -13.99 0.45 23.04
C GLN A 106 -15.41 -0.11 23.17
N ASN A 107 -15.73 -0.78 24.28
CA ASN A 107 -16.97 -1.56 24.43
C ASN A 107 -17.90 -1.05 25.54
N CYS A 108 -17.42 -0.22 26.48
CA CYS A 108 -18.21 0.22 27.63
C CYS A 108 -18.38 1.76 27.65
N PRO A 109 -19.61 2.27 27.84
CA PRO A 109 -19.83 3.72 27.94
C PRO A 109 -19.37 4.27 29.30
N GLY A 110 -18.90 5.53 29.31
CA GLY A 110 -18.62 6.28 30.54
C GLY A 110 -17.26 5.99 31.18
N THR A 111 -16.32 5.39 30.45
CA THR A 111 -14.95 5.19 30.90
C THR A 111 -14.16 6.50 30.90
N GLN A 112 -13.42 6.76 31.99
CA GLN A 112 -12.57 7.95 32.17
C GLN A 112 -11.11 7.49 32.40
N MET A 113 -10.60 6.70 31.46
CA MET A 113 -9.28 6.05 31.55
C MET A 113 -8.31 6.52 30.47
N ASP A 114 -8.84 7.11 29.40
CA ASP A 114 -8.11 7.72 28.29
C ASP A 114 -8.35 9.24 28.39
N GLY A 115 -7.35 9.96 28.90
CA GLY A 115 -7.47 11.38 29.23
C GLY A 115 -7.24 12.29 28.02
N ASP A 116 -6.38 11.85 27.11
CA ASP A 116 -5.93 12.54 25.91
C ASP A 116 -6.59 12.02 24.62
N ASN A 117 -7.40 10.96 24.72
CA ASN A 117 -8.21 10.38 23.65
C ASN A 117 -7.36 9.85 22.48
N ASP A 118 -6.19 9.33 22.80
CA ASP A 118 -5.27 8.73 21.83
C ASP A 118 -5.57 7.24 21.58
N GLY A 119 -6.49 6.66 22.37
CA GLY A 119 -6.88 5.26 22.30
C GLY A 119 -6.04 4.32 23.19
N ILE A 120 -5.12 4.86 24.00
CA ILE A 120 -4.28 4.10 24.94
C ILE A 120 -4.70 4.43 26.38
N PRO A 121 -5.55 3.59 26.99
CA PRO A 121 -5.99 3.83 28.36
C PRO A 121 -4.90 3.47 29.36
N CYS A 122 -4.82 4.20 30.47
CA CYS A 122 -4.00 3.80 31.62
C CYS A 122 -2.50 3.63 31.35
N GLU A 123 -1.92 4.49 30.50
CA GLU A 123 -0.49 4.50 30.15
C GLU A 123 0.44 4.39 31.37
N GLN A 124 0.11 5.07 32.47
CA GLN A 124 0.96 5.13 33.65
C GLN A 124 0.94 3.85 34.52
N GLN A 125 0.00 2.93 34.29
CA GLN A 125 -0.18 1.75 35.15
C GLN A 125 -0.10 0.42 34.38
N TRP A 126 -0.70 0.35 33.20
CA TRP A 126 -0.86 -0.93 32.47
C TRP A 126 -0.24 -0.91 31.07
N CYS A 127 -0.22 0.24 30.37
CA CYS A 127 0.17 0.35 28.97
C CYS A 127 1.50 1.10 28.74
N GLY A 128 2.36 1.20 29.75
CA GLY A 128 3.64 1.95 29.73
C GLY A 128 4.88 1.12 30.05
#